data_AF-A0A557SCH6-F1
#
_entry.id   AF-A0A557SCH6-F1
#
_cell.length_a   1.000
_cell.length_b   1.000
_cell.length_c   1.000
_cell.angle_alpha   90.00
_cell.angle_beta   90.00
_cell.angle_gamma   90.00
#
_symmetry.space_group_name_H-M   'P 1'
#
loop_
_entity.id
_entity.type
_entity.pdbx_description
1 polymer ?
#
loop_
_entity_poly.entity_id
_entity_poly.type
_entity_poly.pdbx_seq_one_letter_code
_entity_poly.pdbx_strand_id
1 'polypeptide(L)'
;MKELNLDDVAGALDRLNYDCRDTWVQMGMAIKTEFGDAGFDTWNAWSELSGLYDAAAAKSVWKSFRKGGVGIGTLVKAAKEAGWVFNPGELDEAEQKRRREAAEQRRKALAAEIEADEQARAEWHERVALASAELDELLAWGGKSDYLSRKKVRPYGIKFVSNGLVVVTHIKAKRIEILSGKASIDAFFVKVKSPDFDRETTSFKYLRYGTVALPLRDVSGKLWSWQFIPEKGGKQFLKFGRKSGLFHLIAADAEGDYSRGVVGFQAATAFGEGQVVTQAEGYATGASIHQATGYPCAVALDSGNMAKVAKALRGAWPEATLLMCGDNDRDTEGNPGVKAAKKAAGLTAGRTVIPDFSGYEEQAA
;
A
#
# COMPACT_ATOMS: atom_id res chain seq x y z
N MET A 1 -28.73 35.91 8.25
CA MET A 1 -27.30 36.32 8.22
C MET A 1 -26.89 36.22 6.76
N LYS A 2 -26.25 37.24 6.15
CA LYS A 2 -25.74 37.10 4.77
C LYS A 2 -24.83 35.87 4.72
N GLU A 3 -24.96 35.03 3.69
CA GLU A 3 -24.15 33.82 3.54
C GLU A 3 -22.67 34.19 3.42
N LEU A 4 -21.83 33.54 4.22
CA LEU A 4 -20.38 33.66 4.19
C LEU A 4 -19.90 32.93 2.93
N ASN A 5 -19.14 33.57 2.05
CA ASN A 5 -18.55 32.89 0.89
C ASN A 5 -17.08 32.49 1.19
N LEU A 6 -16.44 31.76 0.28
CA LEU A 6 -15.06 31.30 0.48
C LEU A 6 -14.01 32.42 0.46
N ASP A 7 -14.30 33.58 -0.14
CA ASP A 7 -13.41 34.74 -0.10
C ASP A 7 -13.48 35.44 1.27
N ASP A 8 -14.68 35.50 1.86
CA ASP A 8 -14.87 35.96 3.24
C ASP A 8 -14.12 35.05 4.24
N VAL A 9 -14.15 33.75 3.98
CA VAL A 9 -13.39 32.74 4.75
C VAL A 9 -11.89 32.97 4.60
N ALA A 10 -11.38 33.19 3.38
CA ALA A 10 -9.97 33.48 3.16
C ALA A 10 -9.52 34.71 3.97
N GLY A 11 -10.26 35.82 3.88
CA GLY A 11 -9.95 37.03 4.62
C GLY A 11 -10.08 36.86 6.15
N ALA A 12 -10.93 35.95 6.62
CA ALA A 12 -11.02 35.58 8.02
C ALA A 12 -9.81 34.75 8.49
N LEU A 13 -9.34 33.82 7.66
CA LEU A 13 -8.16 32.99 7.94
C LEU A 13 -6.87 33.81 8.03
N ASP A 14 -6.72 34.88 7.24
CA ASP A 14 -5.54 35.77 7.28
C ASP A 14 -5.29 36.41 8.66
N ARG A 15 -6.31 36.46 9.53
CA ARG A 15 -6.18 36.97 10.90
C ARG A 15 -5.79 35.90 11.90
N LEU A 16 -5.76 34.64 11.48
CA LEU A 16 -5.53 33.48 12.33
C LEU A 16 -4.13 32.91 12.09
N ASN A 17 -3.54 32.37 13.15
CA ASN A 17 -2.22 31.78 13.10
C ASN A 17 -2.28 30.36 12.49
N TYR A 18 -1.78 30.21 11.26
CA TYR A 18 -1.70 28.93 10.55
C TYR A 18 -0.66 27.96 11.12
N ASP A 19 0.34 28.44 11.88
CA ASP A 19 1.34 27.58 12.53
C ASP A 19 0.80 26.94 13.83
N CYS A 20 -0.34 27.42 14.33
CA CYS A 20 -1.00 26.80 15.47
C CYS A 20 -1.79 25.57 15.01
N ARG A 21 -1.30 24.36 15.34
CA ARG A 21 -1.89 23.10 14.90
C ARG A 21 -3.38 22.96 15.22
N ASP A 22 -3.79 23.34 16.43
CA ASP A 22 -5.18 23.23 16.86
C ASP A 22 -6.09 24.18 16.08
N THR A 23 -5.67 25.44 15.91
CA THR A 23 -6.37 26.43 15.06
C THR A 23 -6.46 25.92 13.63
N TRP A 24 -5.35 25.44 13.07
CA TRP A 24 -5.28 24.94 11.70
C TRP A 24 -6.26 23.79 11.43
N VAL A 25 -6.34 22.82 12.35
CA VAL A 25 -7.29 21.71 12.29
C VAL A 25 -8.74 22.20 12.45
N GLN A 26 -9.02 23.05 13.44
CA GLN A 26 -10.39 23.52 13.68
C GLN A 26 -10.93 24.35 12.52
N MET A 27 -10.11 25.20 11.90
CA MET A 27 -10.51 25.98 10.73
C MET A 27 -10.80 25.08 9.54
N GLY A 28 -9.96 24.05 9.31
CA GLY A 28 -10.20 23.07 8.26
C GLY A 28 -11.52 22.30 8.45
N MET A 29 -11.84 21.90 9.68
CA MET A 29 -13.12 21.26 10.01
C MET A 29 -14.32 22.20 9.81
N ALA A 30 -14.19 23.46 10.24
CA ALA A 30 -15.24 24.48 10.10
C ALA A 30 -15.58 24.72 8.62
N ILE A 31 -14.54 24.87 7.78
CA ILE A 31 -14.68 25.11 6.34
C ILE A 31 -15.29 23.89 5.64
N LYS A 32 -14.81 22.68 5.96
CA LYS A 32 -15.33 21.45 5.34
C LYS A 32 -16.78 21.16 5.72
N THR A 33 -17.19 21.56 6.92
CA THR A 33 -18.58 21.39 7.37
C THR A 33 -19.53 22.22 6.51
N GLU A 34 -19.16 23.46 6.19
CA GLU A 34 -19.97 24.41 5.43
C GLU A 34 -19.88 24.19 3.92
N PHE A 35 -18.66 24.12 3.38
CA PHE A 35 -18.40 24.14 1.94
C PHE A 35 -18.07 22.76 1.37
N GLY A 36 -18.07 21.71 2.19
CA GLY A 36 -17.65 20.37 1.76
C GLY A 36 -16.22 20.37 1.23
N ASP A 37 -15.94 19.55 0.22
CA ASP A 37 -14.61 19.51 -0.40
C ASP A 37 -14.28 20.75 -1.24
N ALA A 38 -15.27 21.60 -1.57
CA ALA A 38 -15.03 22.85 -2.31
C ALA A 38 -14.22 23.87 -1.49
N GLY A 39 -14.21 23.75 -0.16
CA GLY A 39 -13.44 24.62 0.72
C GLY A 39 -11.97 24.22 0.92
N PHE A 40 -11.52 23.10 0.32
CA PHE A 40 -10.14 22.63 0.48
C PHE A 40 -9.14 23.68 0.00
N ASP A 41 -9.36 24.26 -1.18
CA ASP A 41 -8.42 25.19 -1.80
C ASP A 41 -8.19 26.44 -0.93
N THR A 42 -9.25 27.00 -0.35
CA THR A 42 -9.17 28.16 0.54
C THR A 42 -8.36 27.85 1.80
N TRP A 43 -8.63 26.71 2.45
CA TRP A 43 -7.88 26.30 3.64
C TRP A 43 -6.43 25.92 3.31
N ASN A 44 -6.20 25.28 2.17
CA ASN A 44 -4.88 24.84 1.74
C ASN A 44 -3.99 26.02 1.34
N ALA A 45 -4.52 27.03 0.65
CA ALA A 45 -3.79 28.26 0.32
C ALA A 45 -3.32 29.00 1.59
N TRP A 46 -4.16 29.05 2.62
CA TRP A 46 -3.77 29.59 3.94
C TRP A 46 -2.72 28.70 4.64
N SER A 47 -2.82 27.38 4.47
CA SER A 47 -1.86 26.41 5.03
C SER A 47 -0.46 26.54 4.41
N GLU A 48 -0.38 26.89 3.12
CA GLU A 48 0.86 27.04 2.34
C GLU A 48 1.75 28.19 2.84
N LEU A 49 1.19 29.11 3.63
CA LEU A 49 1.94 30.22 4.24
C LEU A 49 2.88 29.76 5.36
N SER A 50 2.71 28.54 5.88
CA SER A 50 3.56 27.96 6.90
C SER A 50 4.87 27.43 6.31
N GLY A 51 5.99 27.75 6.98
CA GLY A 51 7.28 27.10 6.70
C GLY A 51 7.32 25.60 7.03
N LEU A 52 6.28 25.08 7.70
CA LEU A 52 6.12 23.67 8.06
C LEU A 52 5.15 22.92 7.13
N TYR A 53 4.70 23.56 6.04
CA TYR A 53 3.69 23.00 5.14
C TYR A 53 4.21 21.80 4.32
N ASP A 54 3.37 20.76 4.25
CA ASP A 54 3.54 19.62 3.35
C ASP A 54 2.21 19.31 2.65
N ALA A 55 2.22 19.36 1.31
CA ALA A 55 1.01 19.22 0.51
C ALA A 55 0.35 17.83 0.61
N ALA A 56 1.14 16.77 0.80
CA ALA A 56 0.60 15.42 0.93
C ALA A 56 -0.06 15.22 2.30
N ALA A 57 0.56 15.75 3.35
CA ALA A 57 0.04 15.76 4.71
C ALA A 57 -1.23 16.61 4.82
N ALA A 58 -1.26 17.81 4.23
CA ALA A 58 -2.44 18.67 4.21
C ALA A 58 -3.65 17.99 3.55
N LYS A 59 -3.45 17.36 2.38
CA LYS A 59 -4.49 16.54 1.70
C LYS A 59 -4.95 15.36 2.55
N SER A 60 -4.03 14.69 3.24
CA SER A 60 -4.36 13.57 4.13
C SER A 60 -5.21 14.01 5.32
N VAL A 61 -4.82 15.12 5.97
CA VAL A 61 -5.55 15.68 7.11
C VAL A 61 -6.93 16.18 6.67
N TRP A 62 -7.03 16.87 5.53
CA TRP A 62 -8.32 17.30 4.99
C TRP A 62 -9.31 16.14 4.81
N LYS A 63 -8.83 15.01 4.26
CA LYS A 63 -9.64 13.79 4.11
C LYS A 63 -10.08 13.18 5.45
N SER A 64 -9.36 13.44 6.53
CA SER A 64 -9.70 12.94 7.87
C SER A 64 -10.89 13.67 8.51
N PHE A 65 -11.14 14.92 8.12
CA PHE A 65 -12.24 15.72 8.68
C PHE A 65 -13.61 15.08 8.38
N ARG A 66 -14.48 15.05 9.39
CA ARG A 66 -15.84 14.50 9.36
C ARG A 66 -16.82 15.63 9.70
N LYS A 67 -18.05 15.55 9.17
CA LYS A 67 -19.10 16.50 9.53
C LYS A 67 -19.54 16.24 10.97
N GLY A 68 -19.38 17.24 11.85
CA GLY A 68 -19.88 17.22 13.22
C GLY A 68 -18.95 17.89 14.24
N GLY A 69 -19.49 18.77 15.08
CA GLY A 69 -18.83 19.36 16.25
C GLY A 69 -18.24 20.76 16.07
N VAL A 70 -17.70 21.10 14.89
CA VAL A 70 -17.10 22.41 14.60
C VAL A 70 -17.72 22.99 13.32
N GLY A 71 -18.57 24.00 13.46
CA GLY A 71 -19.23 24.69 12.34
C GLY A 71 -18.51 25.97 11.95
N ILE A 72 -18.93 26.58 10.83
CA ILE A 72 -18.33 27.83 10.32
C ILE A 72 -18.37 28.99 11.33
N GLY A 73 -19.34 28.98 12.25
CA GLY A 73 -19.42 29.92 13.36
C GLY A 73 -18.17 29.94 14.26
N THR A 74 -17.46 28.82 14.41
CA THR A 74 -16.20 28.76 15.19
C THR A 74 -15.10 29.55 14.51
N LEU A 75 -14.98 29.45 13.18
CA LEU A 75 -14.03 30.21 12.39
C LEU A 75 -14.35 31.70 12.47
N VAL A 76 -15.62 32.07 12.28
CA VAL A 76 -16.06 33.47 12.36
C VAL A 76 -15.80 34.06 13.75
N LYS A 77 -16.03 33.30 14.82
CA LYS A 77 -15.75 33.73 16.20
C LYS A 77 -14.26 33.96 16.41
N ALA A 78 -13.41 32.99 16.07
CA ALA A 78 -11.97 33.10 16.22
C ALA A 78 -11.40 34.29 15.42
N ALA A 79 -11.86 34.47 14.18
CA ALA A 79 -11.44 35.57 13.34
C ALA A 79 -11.85 36.93 13.94
N LYS A 80 -13.08 37.06 14.45
CA LYS A 80 -13.54 38.29 15.13
C LYS A 80 -12.74 38.60 16.39
N GLU A 81 -12.41 37.60 17.19
CA GLU A 81 -11.54 37.74 18.37
C GLU A 81 -10.12 38.19 17.97
N ALA A 82 -9.65 37.78 16.79
CA ALA A 82 -8.41 38.25 16.18
C ALA A 82 -8.56 39.60 15.43
N GLY A 83 -9.68 40.31 15.60
CA GLY A 83 -9.90 41.64 15.03
C GLY A 83 -10.39 41.65 13.59
N TRP A 84 -10.86 40.51 13.06
CA TRP A 84 -11.49 40.46 11.73
C TRP A 84 -12.85 41.17 11.75
N VAL A 85 -13.02 42.12 10.83
CA VAL A 85 -14.29 42.79 10.57
C VAL A 85 -14.85 42.22 9.28
N PHE A 86 -16.04 41.62 9.35
CA PHE A 86 -16.74 41.17 8.15
C PHE A 86 -17.19 42.38 7.33
N ASN A 87 -16.43 42.69 6.28
CA ASN A 87 -16.81 43.66 5.29
C ASN A 87 -17.13 42.89 4.01
N PRO A 88 -18.41 42.66 3.66
CA PRO A 88 -18.75 42.02 2.42
C PRO A 88 -18.37 42.97 1.28
N GLY A 89 -17.13 42.84 0.81
CA GLY A 89 -16.70 43.45 -0.43
C GLY A 89 -17.41 42.71 -1.55
N GLU A 90 -18.25 43.40 -2.32
CA GLU A 90 -18.74 42.86 -3.58
C GLU A 90 -17.54 42.67 -4.51
N LEU A 91 -16.99 41.45 -4.55
CA LEU A 91 -16.12 41.07 -5.66
C LEU A 91 -16.97 41.19 -6.92
N ASP A 92 -16.53 42.03 -7.86
CA ASP A 92 -17.25 42.16 -9.13
C ASP A 92 -17.34 40.80 -9.84
N GLU A 93 -18.35 40.66 -10.71
CA GLU A 93 -18.61 39.39 -11.41
C GLU A 93 -17.41 38.92 -12.25
N ALA A 94 -16.58 39.86 -12.72
CA ALA A 94 -15.39 39.56 -13.51
C ALA A 94 -14.30 38.89 -12.66
N GLU A 95 -14.06 39.38 -11.44
CA GLU A 95 -13.11 38.80 -10.51
C GLU A 95 -13.56 37.43 -10.00
N GLN A 96 -14.85 37.27 -9.70
CA GLN A 96 -15.42 35.97 -9.35
C GLN A 96 -15.26 34.95 -10.49
N LYS A 97 -15.49 35.37 -11.74
CA LYS A 97 -15.31 34.52 -12.93
C LYS A 97 -13.84 34.12 -13.13
N ARG A 98 -12.90 35.08 -13.08
CA ARG A 98 -11.45 34.80 -13.20
C ARG A 98 -10.97 33.79 -12.16
N ARG A 99 -11.43 33.92 -10.91
CA ARG A 99 -11.05 33.00 -9.82
C ARG A 99 -11.61 31.59 -10.01
N ARG A 100 -12.88 31.47 -10.43
CA ARG A 100 -13.49 30.17 -10.77
C ARG A 100 -12.74 29.48 -11.91
N GLU A 101 -12.43 30.21 -12.97
CA GLU A 101 -11.66 29.70 -14.11
C GLU A 101 -10.25 29.27 -13.67
N ALA A 102 -9.56 30.04 -12.83
CA ALA A 102 -8.24 29.67 -12.31
C ALA A 102 -8.27 28.44 -11.38
N ALA A 103 -9.29 28.30 -10.53
CA ALA A 103 -9.48 27.12 -9.67
C ALA A 103 -9.78 25.87 -10.51
N GLU A 104 -10.63 26.00 -11.53
CA GLU A 104 -10.92 24.92 -12.47
C GLU A 104 -9.65 24.50 -13.25
N GLN A 105 -8.83 25.45 -13.70
CA GLN A 105 -7.55 25.16 -14.34
C GLN A 105 -6.59 24.43 -13.40
N ARG A 106 -6.45 24.84 -12.14
CA ARG A 106 -5.62 24.14 -11.15
C ARG A 106 -6.13 22.73 -10.85
N ARG A 107 -7.46 22.56 -10.69
CA ARG A 107 -8.08 21.25 -10.50
C ARG A 107 -7.82 20.34 -11.70
N LYS A 108 -7.94 20.87 -12.92
CA LYS A 108 -7.66 20.13 -14.16
C LYS A 108 -6.18 19.76 -14.29
N ALA A 109 -5.27 20.68 -13.94
CA ALA A 109 -3.83 20.41 -13.93
C ALA A 109 -3.45 19.33 -12.91
N LEU A 110 -3.97 19.41 -11.67
CA LEU A 110 -3.73 18.39 -10.66
C LEU A 110 -4.33 17.02 -11.06
N ALA A 111 -5.52 17.01 -11.66
CA ALA A 111 -6.12 15.78 -12.17
C ALA A 111 -5.26 15.15 -13.28
N ALA A 112 -4.77 15.96 -14.22
CA ALA A 112 -3.88 15.51 -15.27
C ALA A 112 -2.53 15.01 -14.74
N GLU A 113 -1.97 15.65 -13.71
CA GLU A 113 -0.75 15.21 -13.03
C GLU A 113 -0.94 13.86 -12.33
N ILE A 114 -2.04 13.70 -11.57
CA ILE A 114 -2.39 12.43 -10.93
C ILE A 114 -2.57 11.33 -11.97
N GLU A 115 -3.28 11.62 -13.06
CA GLU A 115 -3.49 10.66 -14.15
C GLU A 115 -2.17 10.27 -14.82
N ALA A 116 -1.28 11.22 -15.10
CA ALA A 116 0.04 10.96 -15.66
C ALA A 116 0.90 10.09 -14.72
N ASP A 117 0.87 10.36 -13.41
CA ASP A 117 1.56 9.57 -12.38
C ASP A 117 1.00 8.14 -12.30
N GLU A 118 -0.33 7.99 -12.35
CA GLU A 118 -1.00 6.69 -12.35
C GLU A 118 -0.67 5.87 -13.61
N GLN A 119 -0.67 6.51 -14.78
CA GLN A 119 -0.27 5.91 -16.05
C GLN A 119 1.21 5.48 -16.01
N ALA A 120 2.12 6.34 -15.55
CA ALA A 120 3.53 6.02 -15.41
C ALA A 120 3.78 4.85 -14.44
N ARG A 121 3.02 4.76 -13.35
CA ARG A 121 3.07 3.61 -12.43
C ARG A 121 2.53 2.34 -13.07
N ALA A 122 1.41 2.42 -13.80
CA ALA A 122 0.83 1.28 -14.51
C ALA A 122 1.80 0.72 -15.58
N GLU A 123 2.45 1.62 -16.34
CA GLU A 123 3.51 1.28 -17.28
C GLU A 123 4.65 0.47 -16.65
N TRP A 124 5.09 0.87 -15.44
CA TRP A 124 6.11 0.13 -14.70
C TRP A 124 5.59 -1.20 -14.16
N HIS A 125 4.37 -1.25 -13.66
CA HIS A 125 3.76 -2.50 -13.19
C HIS A 125 3.71 -3.56 -14.29
N GLU A 126 3.33 -3.18 -15.52
CA GLU A 126 3.31 -4.11 -16.65
C GLU A 126 4.73 -4.56 -17.06
N ARG A 127 5.72 -3.66 -17.05
CA ARG A 127 7.12 -4.03 -17.30
C ARG A 127 7.64 -5.01 -16.26
N VAL A 128 7.34 -4.78 -14.98
CA VAL A 128 7.71 -5.70 -13.91
C VAL A 128 6.96 -7.02 -14.06
N ALA A 129 5.71 -7.04 -14.51
CA ALA A 129 4.96 -8.26 -14.77
C ALA A 129 5.61 -9.09 -15.89
N LEU A 130 6.01 -8.47 -17.00
CA LEU A 130 6.73 -9.14 -18.09
C LEU A 130 8.06 -9.74 -17.60
N ALA A 131 8.89 -8.95 -16.92
CA ALA A 131 10.13 -9.45 -16.33
C ALA A 131 9.88 -10.52 -15.24
N SER A 132 8.73 -10.48 -14.57
CA SER A 132 8.35 -11.49 -13.59
C SER A 132 7.98 -12.82 -14.24
N ALA A 133 7.41 -12.81 -15.45
CA ALA A 133 7.22 -14.01 -16.25
C ALA A 133 8.55 -14.60 -16.71
N GLU A 134 9.50 -13.78 -17.17
CA GLU A 134 10.86 -14.24 -17.50
C GLU A 134 11.59 -14.82 -16.28
N LEU A 135 11.47 -14.18 -15.11
CA LEU A 135 12.01 -14.71 -13.86
C LEU A 135 11.39 -16.06 -13.48
N ASP A 136 10.12 -16.29 -13.76
CA ASP A 136 9.41 -17.52 -13.42
C ASP A 136 10.12 -18.75 -14.02
N GLU A 137 10.57 -18.63 -15.27
CA GLU A 137 11.30 -19.69 -16.00
C GLU A 137 12.69 -19.97 -15.43
N LEU A 138 13.30 -18.99 -14.76
CA LEU A 138 14.64 -19.10 -14.17
C LEU A 138 14.63 -19.59 -12.71
N LEU A 139 13.46 -19.55 -12.08
CA LEU A 139 13.26 -19.96 -10.70
C LEU A 139 12.86 -21.45 -10.63
N ALA A 140 13.37 -22.18 -9.63
CA ALA A 140 13.16 -23.61 -9.49
C ALA A 140 12.02 -23.95 -8.52
N TRP A 141 11.22 -24.98 -8.81
CA TRP A 141 10.18 -25.47 -7.91
C TRP A 141 10.71 -26.18 -6.65
N GLY A 142 11.99 -26.55 -6.63
CA GLY A 142 12.64 -27.18 -5.48
C GLY A 142 13.97 -26.50 -5.13
N GLY A 143 14.28 -26.46 -3.85
CA GLY A 143 15.52 -25.86 -3.36
C GLY A 143 15.65 -25.96 -1.84
N LYS A 144 16.84 -25.59 -1.34
CA LYS A 144 17.11 -25.45 0.09
C LYS A 144 16.90 -24.01 0.51
N SER A 145 16.37 -23.79 1.72
CA SER A 145 16.25 -22.46 2.29
C SER A 145 16.37 -22.51 3.81
N ASP A 146 17.38 -21.83 4.35
CA ASP A 146 17.57 -21.74 5.80
C ASP A 146 16.46 -20.94 6.48
N TYR A 147 15.82 -20.02 5.74
CA TYR A 147 14.63 -19.32 6.21
C TYR A 147 13.49 -20.30 6.52
N LEU A 148 13.18 -21.21 5.57
CA LEU A 148 12.12 -22.20 5.77
C LEU A 148 12.47 -23.17 6.88
N SER A 149 13.72 -23.65 6.94
CA SER A 149 14.21 -24.52 8.01
C SER A 149 14.08 -23.87 9.38
N ARG A 150 14.51 -22.61 9.54
CA ARG A 150 14.41 -21.84 10.79
C ARG A 150 12.96 -21.59 11.19
N LYS A 151 12.09 -21.29 10.22
CA LYS A 151 10.66 -21.08 10.44
C LYS A 151 9.86 -22.39 10.57
N LYS A 152 10.48 -23.55 10.31
CA LYS A 152 9.87 -24.89 10.37
C LYS A 152 8.59 -25.02 9.52
N VAL A 153 8.59 -24.39 8.34
CA VAL A 153 7.45 -24.41 7.41
C VAL A 153 7.82 -25.03 6.06
N ARG A 154 6.83 -25.62 5.39
CA ARG A 154 6.99 -26.25 4.07
C ARG A 154 6.87 -25.24 2.93
N PRO A 155 7.46 -25.52 1.75
CA PRO A 155 7.46 -24.61 0.61
C PRO A 155 6.20 -24.69 -0.27
N TYR A 156 5.04 -24.34 0.27
CA TYR A 156 3.80 -24.27 -0.49
C TYR A 156 3.78 -23.12 -1.51
N GLY A 157 3.66 -23.48 -2.80
CA GLY A 157 3.39 -22.54 -3.89
C GLY A 157 4.54 -21.58 -4.23
N ILE A 158 5.75 -21.86 -3.75
CA ILE A 158 6.91 -20.96 -3.88
C ILE A 158 8.00 -21.60 -4.73
N LYS A 159 8.82 -20.75 -5.35
CA LYS A 159 10.01 -21.15 -6.08
C LYS A 159 11.29 -20.75 -5.32
N PHE A 160 12.42 -21.21 -5.83
CA PHE A 160 13.73 -21.04 -5.25
C PHE A 160 14.70 -20.46 -6.28
N VAL A 161 15.57 -19.59 -5.81
CA VAL A 161 16.73 -19.13 -6.56
C VAL A 161 17.78 -20.24 -6.48
N SER A 162 17.88 -21.05 -7.53
CA SER A 162 18.83 -22.18 -7.64
C SER A 162 20.18 -21.77 -8.23
N ASN A 163 20.22 -20.65 -8.94
CA ASN A 163 21.42 -20.02 -9.46
C ASN A 163 21.34 -18.52 -9.15
N GLY A 164 22.48 -17.86 -8.95
CA GLY A 164 22.49 -16.41 -8.72
C GLY A 164 21.84 -15.68 -9.92
N LEU A 165 20.97 -14.70 -9.63
CA LEU A 165 20.29 -13.87 -10.62
C LEU A 165 20.45 -12.39 -10.25
N VAL A 166 20.65 -11.51 -11.22
CA VAL A 166 20.58 -10.06 -10.99
C VAL A 166 19.46 -9.48 -11.84
N VAL A 167 18.46 -8.87 -11.19
CA VAL A 167 17.41 -8.12 -11.87
C VAL A 167 17.84 -6.66 -11.92
N VAL A 168 18.12 -6.16 -13.12
CA VAL A 168 18.55 -4.79 -13.38
C VAL A 168 17.36 -3.98 -13.91
N THR A 169 17.04 -2.89 -13.23
CA THR A 169 16.01 -1.92 -13.62
C THR A 169 16.71 -0.68 -14.19
N HIS A 170 16.65 -0.54 -15.51
CA HIS A 170 17.15 0.63 -16.23
C HIS A 170 16.04 1.70 -16.26
N ILE A 171 16.11 2.64 -15.32
CA ILE A 171 15.04 3.62 -15.03
C ILE A 171 14.86 4.56 -16.22
N LYS A 172 15.95 5.15 -16.72
CA LYS A 172 15.91 6.06 -17.87
C LYS A 172 15.49 5.37 -19.16
N ALA A 173 15.98 4.15 -19.38
CA ALA A 173 15.65 3.36 -20.58
C ALA A 173 14.29 2.64 -20.47
N LYS A 174 13.56 2.77 -19.35
CA LYS A 174 12.28 2.12 -19.08
C LYS A 174 12.26 0.61 -19.41
N ARG A 175 13.33 -0.11 -19.07
CA ARG A 175 13.45 -1.57 -19.30
C ARG A 175 13.99 -2.32 -18.09
N ILE A 176 13.67 -3.60 -18.01
CA ILE A 176 14.18 -4.53 -17.00
C ILE A 176 14.98 -5.61 -17.73
N GLU A 177 16.08 -6.02 -17.13
CA GLU A 177 16.99 -7.04 -17.65
C GLU A 177 17.31 -8.03 -16.54
N ILE A 178 17.33 -9.31 -16.86
CA ILE A 178 17.65 -10.37 -15.91
C ILE A 178 18.96 -11.01 -16.34
N LEU A 179 19.97 -10.90 -15.48
CA LEU A 179 21.27 -11.51 -15.69
C LEU A 179 21.34 -12.82 -14.93
N SER A 180 21.65 -13.89 -15.65
CA SER A 180 21.92 -15.21 -15.10
C SER A 180 23.32 -15.67 -15.51
N GLY A 181 23.91 -16.56 -14.71
CA GLY A 181 25.22 -17.13 -14.98
C GLY A 181 26.37 -16.27 -14.48
N LYS A 182 27.44 -16.95 -14.03
CA LYS A 182 28.56 -16.32 -13.32
C LYS A 182 29.24 -15.22 -14.15
N ALA A 183 29.55 -15.49 -15.42
CA ALA A 183 30.24 -14.54 -16.28
C ALA A 183 29.47 -13.22 -16.47
N SER A 184 28.17 -13.29 -16.78
CA SER A 184 27.30 -12.12 -16.97
C SER A 184 27.16 -11.30 -15.68
N ILE A 185 27.01 -11.99 -14.54
CA ILE A 185 26.87 -11.35 -13.22
C ILE A 185 28.18 -10.67 -12.81
N ASP A 186 29.32 -11.34 -12.98
CA ASP A 186 30.63 -10.78 -12.65
C ASP A 186 30.92 -9.54 -13.52
N ALA A 187 30.65 -9.61 -14.82
CA ALA A 187 30.81 -8.48 -15.74
C ALA A 187 29.92 -7.30 -15.33
N PHE A 188 28.69 -7.55 -14.87
CA PHE A 188 27.82 -6.50 -14.35
C PHE A 188 28.39 -5.86 -13.08
N PHE A 189 28.88 -6.65 -12.12
CA PHE A 189 29.45 -6.10 -10.89
C PHE A 189 30.78 -5.36 -11.10
N VAL A 190 31.53 -5.65 -12.17
CA VAL A 190 32.64 -4.80 -12.60
C VAL A 190 32.12 -3.41 -13.01
N LYS A 191 31.05 -3.34 -13.81
CA LYS A 191 30.41 -2.06 -14.20
C LYS A 191 29.90 -1.30 -12.99
N VAL A 192 29.24 -1.96 -12.04
CA VAL A 192 28.71 -1.34 -10.80
C VAL A 192 29.78 -0.66 -9.96
N LYS A 193 31.03 -1.15 -10.02
CA LYS A 193 32.18 -0.57 -9.30
C LYS A 193 32.85 0.57 -10.08
N SER A 194 32.49 0.79 -11.35
CA SER A 194 33.01 1.88 -12.15
C SER A 194 32.50 3.24 -11.62
N PRO A 195 33.31 4.31 -11.67
CA PRO A 195 32.84 5.68 -11.39
C PRO A 195 31.66 6.12 -12.27
N ASP A 196 31.53 5.54 -13.47
CA ASP A 196 30.47 5.88 -14.44
C ASP A 196 29.12 5.21 -14.13
N PHE A 197 29.03 4.38 -13.08
CA PHE A 197 27.78 3.70 -12.73
C PHE A 197 26.79 4.65 -12.06
N ASP A 198 25.83 5.11 -12.85
CA ASP A 198 24.77 6.01 -12.39
C ASP A 198 23.65 5.24 -11.66
N ARG A 199 23.57 5.47 -10.34
CA ARG A 199 22.56 4.89 -9.44
C ARG A 199 21.21 5.60 -9.48
N GLU A 200 21.13 6.79 -10.08
CA GLU A 200 19.87 7.49 -10.30
C GLU A 200 19.12 6.90 -11.49
N THR A 201 19.85 6.44 -12.51
CA THR A 201 19.25 5.86 -13.72
C THR A 201 19.26 4.33 -13.75
N THR A 202 20.02 3.66 -12.87
CA THR A 202 20.08 2.20 -12.80
C THR A 202 19.95 1.69 -11.36
N SER A 203 19.02 0.76 -11.14
CA SER A 203 18.88 0.01 -9.89
C SER A 203 19.03 -1.47 -10.18
N PHE A 204 19.46 -2.26 -9.19
CA PHE A 204 19.47 -3.71 -9.35
C PHE A 204 19.12 -4.44 -8.06
N LYS A 205 18.71 -5.70 -8.20
CA LYS A 205 18.52 -6.64 -7.09
C LYS A 205 19.29 -7.91 -7.39
N TYR A 206 20.22 -8.25 -6.51
CA TYR A 206 20.94 -9.52 -6.56
C TYR A 206 20.21 -10.57 -5.72
N LEU A 207 19.72 -11.60 -6.39
CA LEU A 207 19.06 -12.76 -5.81
C LEU A 207 20.08 -13.88 -5.67
N ARG A 208 20.37 -14.25 -4.41
CA ARG A 208 21.37 -15.28 -4.09
C ARG A 208 20.73 -16.66 -4.02
N TYR A 209 21.55 -17.68 -4.22
CA TYR A 209 21.18 -19.08 -3.99
C TYR A 209 20.45 -19.26 -2.65
N GLY A 210 19.41 -20.08 -2.63
CA GLY A 210 18.62 -20.40 -1.42
C GLY A 210 17.62 -19.32 -1.00
N THR A 211 17.55 -18.21 -1.74
CA THR A 211 16.47 -17.22 -1.62
C THR A 211 15.16 -17.86 -2.09
N VAL A 212 14.13 -17.75 -1.26
CA VAL A 212 12.76 -18.14 -1.62
C VAL A 212 12.10 -17.03 -2.43
N ALA A 213 11.33 -17.41 -3.45
CA ALA A 213 10.59 -16.52 -4.33
C ALA A 213 9.09 -16.85 -4.29
N LEU A 214 8.29 -15.87 -3.89
CA LEU A 214 6.84 -15.96 -3.78
C LEU A 214 6.19 -15.21 -4.94
N PRO A 215 5.37 -15.88 -5.77
CA PRO A 215 4.66 -15.21 -6.85
C PRO A 215 3.59 -14.27 -6.28
N LEU A 216 3.57 -13.03 -6.74
CA LEU A 216 2.56 -12.04 -6.35
C LEU A 216 1.53 -11.93 -7.46
N ARG A 217 0.33 -12.43 -7.17
CA ARG A 217 -0.78 -12.49 -8.13
C ARG A 217 -1.95 -11.64 -7.66
N ASP A 218 -2.77 -11.22 -8.61
CA ASP A 218 -4.09 -10.65 -8.30
C ASP A 218 -5.16 -11.76 -8.26
N VAL A 219 -6.41 -11.36 -8.03
CA VAL A 219 -7.58 -12.27 -8.00
C VAL A 219 -8.00 -12.80 -9.37
N SER A 220 -7.26 -12.52 -10.45
CA SER A 220 -7.42 -13.23 -11.72
C SER A 220 -6.37 -14.34 -11.89
N GLY A 221 -5.39 -14.41 -10.98
CA GLY A 221 -4.23 -15.28 -11.08
C GLY A 221 -3.09 -14.68 -11.91
N LYS A 222 -3.20 -13.47 -12.47
CA LYS A 222 -2.12 -12.83 -13.23
C LYS A 222 -0.91 -12.60 -12.34
N LEU A 223 0.26 -13.08 -12.77
CA LEU A 223 1.54 -12.79 -12.13
C LEU A 223 1.95 -11.35 -12.43
N TRP A 224 2.15 -10.55 -11.38
CA TRP A 224 2.52 -9.14 -11.50
C TRP A 224 3.92 -8.85 -10.96
N SER A 225 4.34 -9.57 -9.91
CA SER A 225 5.65 -9.37 -9.30
C SER A 225 6.06 -10.56 -8.45
N TRP A 226 7.17 -10.42 -7.73
CA TRP A 226 7.71 -11.41 -6.82
C TRP A 226 8.07 -10.78 -5.48
N GLN A 227 7.82 -11.50 -4.39
CA GLN A 227 8.49 -11.28 -3.11
C GLN A 227 9.65 -12.27 -2.99
N PHE A 228 10.80 -11.79 -2.55
CA PHE A 228 11.97 -12.61 -2.27
C PHE A 228 12.27 -12.61 -0.78
N ILE A 229 12.61 -13.78 -0.23
CA ILE A 229 12.97 -13.97 1.17
C ILE A 229 14.34 -14.66 1.22
N PRO A 230 15.44 -13.91 1.42
CA PRO A 230 16.77 -14.47 1.60
C PRO A 230 16.89 -15.22 2.93
N GLU A 231 18.05 -15.85 3.14
CA GLU A 231 18.40 -16.63 4.34
C GLU A 231 18.01 -15.98 5.68
N LYS A 232 18.25 -14.66 5.81
CA LYS A 232 17.96 -13.90 7.05
C LYS A 232 16.48 -13.57 7.24
N GLY A 233 15.61 -13.83 6.26
CA GLY A 233 14.16 -13.64 6.38
C GLY A 233 13.64 -12.24 6.01
N GLY A 234 14.49 -11.36 5.47
CA GLY A 234 14.06 -10.02 5.05
C GLY A 234 13.13 -10.06 3.83
N LYS A 235 12.00 -9.36 3.90
CA LYS A 235 11.06 -9.24 2.77
C LYS A 235 11.64 -8.30 1.71
N GLN A 236 11.85 -8.79 0.49
CA GLN A 236 12.40 -7.99 -0.62
C GLN A 236 11.46 -8.01 -1.83
N PHE A 237 11.38 -6.89 -2.55
CA PHE A 237 10.50 -6.73 -3.72
C PHE A 237 11.25 -6.09 -4.89
N LEU A 238 10.81 -6.35 -6.11
CA LEU A 238 11.34 -5.71 -7.32
C LEU A 238 11.04 -4.21 -7.32
N LYS A 239 11.98 -3.39 -7.82
CA LYS A 239 11.78 -1.94 -7.93
C LYS A 239 10.62 -1.65 -8.88
N PHE A 240 9.74 -0.73 -8.49
CA PHE A 240 8.48 -0.40 -9.16
C PHE A 240 7.49 -1.57 -9.30
N GLY A 241 7.72 -2.70 -8.62
CA GLY A 241 6.77 -3.81 -8.62
C GLY A 241 5.48 -3.46 -7.89
N ARG A 242 4.33 -3.85 -8.48
CA ARG A 242 3.05 -3.72 -7.81
C ARG A 242 3.05 -4.61 -6.57
N LYS A 243 2.66 -4.06 -5.42
CA LYS A 243 2.39 -4.80 -4.18
C LYS A 243 0.93 -4.71 -3.76
N SER A 244 0.35 -3.52 -3.96
CA SER A 244 -1.00 -3.17 -3.53
C SER A 244 -2.05 -4.10 -4.13
N GLY A 245 -2.75 -4.83 -3.26
CA GLY A 245 -3.83 -5.77 -3.60
C GLY A 245 -3.35 -7.11 -4.17
N LEU A 246 -2.05 -7.35 -4.26
CA LEU A 246 -1.51 -8.65 -4.65
C LEU A 246 -1.27 -9.54 -3.43
N PHE A 247 -1.27 -10.84 -3.66
CA PHE A 247 -1.05 -11.84 -2.63
C PHE A 247 -0.39 -13.10 -3.23
N HIS A 248 0.16 -13.93 -2.35
CA HIS A 248 0.48 -15.32 -2.66
C HIS A 248 -0.61 -16.22 -2.08
N LEU A 249 -1.12 -17.19 -2.84
CA LEU A 249 -2.12 -18.15 -2.34
C LEU A 249 -1.46 -19.49 -2.04
N ILE A 250 -1.61 -19.94 -0.81
CA ILE A 250 -1.31 -21.31 -0.38
C ILE A 250 -2.61 -22.10 -0.47
N ALA A 251 -2.70 -23.05 -1.40
CA ALA A 251 -3.83 -23.95 -1.58
C ALA A 251 -3.36 -25.22 -2.31
N ALA A 252 -4.15 -26.29 -2.26
CA ALA A 252 -3.98 -27.44 -3.16
C ALA A 252 -4.30 -27.05 -4.62
N ASP A 253 -3.76 -27.82 -5.56
CA ASP A 253 -4.27 -27.82 -6.93
C ASP A 253 -5.64 -28.52 -7.03
N ALA A 254 -6.19 -28.57 -8.25
CA ALA A 254 -7.52 -29.14 -8.52
C ALA A 254 -7.60 -30.65 -8.19
N GLU A 255 -6.46 -31.33 -8.20
CA GLU A 255 -6.29 -32.74 -7.88
C GLU A 255 -6.05 -32.99 -6.38
N GLY A 256 -5.99 -31.93 -5.56
CA GLY A 256 -5.75 -32.05 -4.12
C GLY A 256 -4.27 -32.26 -3.76
N ASP A 257 -3.34 -32.09 -4.71
CA ASP A 257 -1.91 -32.27 -4.51
C ASP A 257 -1.26 -30.99 -3.94
N TYR A 258 -0.69 -31.14 -2.75
CA TYR A 258 0.05 -30.09 -2.04
C TYR A 258 1.57 -30.20 -2.26
N SER A 259 2.04 -31.24 -2.97
CA SER A 259 3.44 -31.65 -3.03
C SER A 259 4.26 -30.96 -4.12
N ARG A 260 3.61 -30.44 -5.18
CA ARG A 260 4.34 -29.98 -6.37
C ARG A 260 4.85 -28.56 -6.33
N GLY A 261 4.49 -27.75 -5.34
CA GLY A 261 4.76 -26.30 -5.40
C GLY A 261 4.04 -25.60 -6.56
N VAL A 262 3.44 -26.33 -7.51
CA VAL A 262 2.75 -25.82 -8.69
C VAL A 262 1.40 -25.24 -8.26
N VAL A 263 1.38 -23.90 -8.22
CA VAL A 263 0.34 -22.94 -8.64
C VAL A 263 -1.02 -23.52 -9.04
N GLY A 264 -2.14 -22.97 -8.59
CA GLY A 264 -2.30 -21.72 -7.86
C GLY A 264 -3.74 -21.24 -7.97
N PHE A 265 -3.94 -19.97 -7.66
CA PHE A 265 -5.09 -19.24 -8.16
C PHE A 265 -5.08 -19.34 -9.69
N GLN A 266 -5.72 -20.36 -10.25
CA GLN A 266 -6.14 -20.37 -11.64
C GLN A 266 -7.27 -19.36 -11.75
N ALA A 267 -7.53 -18.81 -12.94
CA ALA A 267 -8.68 -17.93 -13.16
C ALA A 267 -10.01 -18.58 -12.70
N ALA A 268 -10.06 -19.91 -12.56
CA ALA A 268 -11.19 -20.69 -12.08
C ALA A 268 -11.18 -21.00 -10.56
N THR A 269 -10.15 -20.62 -9.80
CA THR A 269 -10.12 -20.87 -8.34
C THR A 269 -11.11 -19.96 -7.64
N ALA A 270 -12.31 -20.48 -7.42
CA ALA A 270 -13.37 -19.83 -6.66
C ALA A 270 -13.65 -20.61 -5.37
N PHE A 271 -13.61 -19.91 -4.23
CA PHE A 271 -14.13 -20.44 -2.99
C PHE A 271 -15.55 -19.91 -2.78
N GLY A 272 -16.50 -20.82 -2.55
CA GLY A 272 -17.91 -20.52 -2.38
C GLY A 272 -18.41 -20.74 -0.96
N GLU A 273 -19.73 -20.86 -0.85
CA GLU A 273 -20.41 -21.12 0.43
C GLU A 273 -19.86 -22.38 1.12
N GLY A 274 -19.73 -22.30 2.44
CA GLY A 274 -19.19 -23.40 3.26
C GLY A 274 -17.67 -23.60 3.19
N GLN A 275 -16.97 -22.93 2.27
CA GLN A 275 -15.51 -22.97 2.19
C GLN A 275 -14.87 -21.87 3.01
N VAL A 276 -13.77 -22.21 3.70
CA VAL A 276 -13.01 -21.30 4.56
C VAL A 276 -11.73 -20.89 3.83
N VAL A 277 -11.45 -19.59 3.78
CA VAL A 277 -10.18 -19.05 3.32
C VAL A 277 -9.56 -18.19 4.41
N THR A 278 -8.34 -18.53 4.79
CA THR A 278 -7.57 -17.76 5.76
C THR A 278 -6.73 -16.70 5.05
N GLN A 279 -6.38 -15.64 5.76
CA GLN A 279 -5.46 -14.61 5.28
C GLN A 279 -4.44 -14.31 6.36
N ALA A 280 -3.16 -14.35 6.02
CA ALA A 280 -2.04 -14.04 6.92
C ALA A 280 -1.19 -12.89 6.37
N GLU A 281 -0.42 -12.25 7.24
CA GLU A 281 0.53 -11.21 6.81
C GLU A 281 1.73 -11.82 6.06
N GLY A 282 2.44 -12.74 6.71
CA GLY A 282 3.69 -13.31 6.23
C GLY A 282 3.55 -14.74 5.74
N TYR A 283 4.50 -15.16 4.91
CA TYR A 283 4.51 -16.51 4.36
C TYR A 283 4.60 -17.60 5.40
N ALA A 284 5.54 -17.47 6.37
CA ALA A 284 5.70 -18.48 7.40
C ALA A 284 4.40 -18.65 8.20
N THR A 285 3.79 -17.54 8.62
CA THR A 285 2.50 -17.55 9.32
C THR A 285 1.42 -18.23 8.48
N GLY A 286 1.29 -17.88 7.19
CA GLY A 286 0.31 -18.49 6.30
C GLY A 286 0.55 -19.99 6.08
N ALA A 287 1.80 -20.40 5.91
CA ALA A 287 2.17 -21.80 5.78
C ALA A 287 1.89 -22.58 7.08
N SER A 288 2.18 -22.01 8.25
CA SER A 288 1.84 -22.63 9.54
C SER A 288 0.34 -22.81 9.72
N ILE A 289 -0.47 -21.80 9.38
CA ILE A 289 -1.94 -21.89 9.42
C ILE A 289 -2.43 -23.00 8.50
N HIS A 290 -1.92 -23.04 7.27
CA HIS A 290 -2.26 -24.08 6.31
C HIS A 290 -1.87 -25.48 6.81
N GLN A 291 -0.66 -25.65 7.37
CA GLN A 291 -0.21 -26.92 7.95
C GLN A 291 -1.06 -27.39 9.12
N ALA A 292 -1.56 -26.47 9.94
CA ALA A 292 -2.37 -26.80 11.12
C ALA A 292 -3.84 -27.09 10.78
N THR A 293 -4.38 -26.45 9.73
CA THR A 293 -5.83 -26.46 9.46
C THR A 293 -6.23 -27.13 8.15
N GLY A 294 -5.31 -27.25 7.20
CA GLY A 294 -5.59 -27.63 5.81
C GLY A 294 -6.28 -26.53 4.99
N TYR A 295 -6.69 -25.41 5.59
CA TYR A 295 -7.40 -24.36 4.86
C TYR A 295 -6.48 -23.57 3.93
N PRO A 296 -6.98 -23.13 2.76
CA PRO A 296 -6.29 -22.17 1.91
C PRO A 296 -5.88 -20.91 2.69
N CYS A 297 -4.71 -20.35 2.38
CA CYS A 297 -4.20 -19.15 3.02
C CYS A 297 -3.67 -18.14 2.01
N ALA A 298 -4.29 -16.96 1.97
CA ALA A 298 -3.78 -15.81 1.23
C ALA A 298 -2.74 -15.03 2.05
N VAL A 299 -1.52 -14.94 1.55
CA VAL A 299 -0.42 -14.20 2.17
C VAL A 299 -0.41 -12.78 1.63
N ALA A 300 -0.75 -11.83 2.50
CA ALA A 300 -0.92 -10.41 2.16
C ALA A 300 0.38 -9.60 2.13
N LEU A 301 1.53 -10.21 2.42
CA LEU A 301 2.89 -9.64 2.35
C LEU A 301 3.23 -8.72 3.53
N ASP A 302 2.34 -7.81 3.90
CA ASP A 302 2.46 -6.90 5.04
C ASP A 302 1.09 -6.40 5.55
N SER A 303 1.09 -5.85 6.76
CA SER A 303 -0.11 -5.35 7.45
C SER A 303 -0.83 -4.23 6.67
N GLY A 304 -0.09 -3.39 5.94
CA GLY A 304 -0.63 -2.30 5.12
C GLY A 304 -1.39 -2.81 3.89
N ASN A 305 -1.12 -4.03 3.44
CA ASN A 305 -1.74 -4.65 2.27
C ASN A 305 -2.90 -5.59 2.64
N MET A 306 -2.99 -6.06 3.89
CA MET A 306 -4.05 -6.98 4.37
C MET A 306 -5.47 -6.52 4.03
N ALA A 307 -5.81 -5.25 4.26
CA ALA A 307 -7.15 -4.75 3.98
C ALA A 307 -7.47 -4.69 2.46
N LYS A 308 -6.44 -4.49 1.63
CA LYS A 308 -6.59 -4.43 0.17
C LYS A 308 -6.79 -5.83 -0.41
N VAL A 309 -5.98 -6.78 0.05
CA VAL A 309 -6.13 -8.20 -0.31
C VAL A 309 -7.49 -8.69 0.15
N ALA A 310 -7.88 -8.47 1.41
CA ALA A 310 -9.17 -8.92 1.93
C ALA A 310 -10.35 -8.42 1.08
N LYS A 311 -10.34 -7.14 0.68
CA LYS A 311 -11.37 -6.58 -0.21
C LYS A 311 -11.39 -7.26 -1.57
N ALA A 312 -10.22 -7.51 -2.16
CA ALA A 312 -10.11 -8.22 -3.43
C ALA A 312 -10.66 -9.65 -3.30
N LEU A 313 -10.28 -10.37 -2.24
CA LEU A 313 -10.78 -11.72 -1.97
C LEU A 313 -12.29 -11.74 -1.77
N ARG A 314 -12.86 -10.81 -1.00
CA ARG A 314 -14.32 -10.73 -0.83
C ARG A 314 -15.05 -10.45 -2.14
N GLY A 315 -14.49 -9.61 -3.00
CA GLY A 315 -15.05 -9.35 -4.32
C GLY A 315 -15.03 -10.59 -5.23
N ALA A 316 -13.96 -11.39 -5.17
CA ALA A 316 -13.82 -12.61 -5.95
C ALA A 316 -14.61 -13.81 -5.37
N TRP A 317 -14.71 -13.88 -4.03
CA TRP A 317 -15.28 -14.99 -3.27
C TRP A 317 -16.33 -14.47 -2.27
N PRO A 318 -17.50 -13.99 -2.77
CA PRO A 318 -18.50 -13.31 -1.95
C PRO A 318 -19.09 -14.19 -0.85
N GLU A 319 -19.25 -15.49 -1.10
CA GLU A 319 -19.87 -16.44 -0.17
C GLU A 319 -18.87 -17.21 0.72
N ALA A 320 -17.55 -17.06 0.48
CA ALA A 320 -16.54 -17.74 1.27
C ALA A 320 -16.46 -17.18 2.70
N THR A 321 -16.17 -18.05 3.67
CA THR A 321 -15.84 -17.61 5.02
C THR A 321 -14.39 -17.13 5.07
N LEU A 322 -14.19 -15.82 5.19
CA LEU A 322 -12.86 -15.22 5.25
C LEU A 322 -12.39 -15.06 6.71
N LEU A 323 -11.27 -15.68 7.04
CA LEU A 323 -10.62 -15.59 8.36
C LEU A 323 -9.33 -14.76 8.26
N MET A 324 -9.32 -13.59 8.88
CA MET A 324 -8.16 -12.70 8.97
C MET A 324 -7.31 -13.11 10.17
N CYS A 325 -6.20 -13.78 9.90
CA CYS A 325 -5.25 -14.24 10.90
C CYS A 325 -4.19 -13.16 11.14
N GLY A 326 -4.26 -12.51 12.31
CA GLY A 326 -3.28 -11.52 12.73
C GLY A 326 -2.19 -12.15 13.58
N ASP A 327 -0.93 -11.80 13.31
CA ASP A 327 0.14 -12.11 14.25
C ASP A 327 -0.08 -11.33 15.55
N ASN A 328 0.25 -11.95 16.68
CA ASN A 328 0.04 -11.37 18.01
C ASN A 328 1.38 -11.11 18.70
N ASP A 329 2.17 -10.21 18.09
CA ASP A 329 3.45 -9.77 18.62
C ASP A 329 3.22 -8.89 19.86
N ARG A 330 3.13 -9.50 21.05
CA ARG A 330 2.81 -8.84 22.31
C ARG A 330 3.79 -7.72 22.68
N ASP A 331 5.05 -7.90 22.29
CA ASP A 331 6.13 -6.96 22.59
C ASP A 331 6.23 -5.81 21.59
N THR A 332 5.41 -5.82 20.52
CA THR A 332 5.36 -4.74 19.54
C THR A 332 4.28 -3.73 19.92
N GLU A 333 4.70 -2.48 20.17
CA GLU A 333 3.78 -1.40 20.54
C GLU A 333 2.62 -1.28 19.53
N GLY A 334 1.40 -1.33 20.07
CA GLY A 334 0.19 -1.20 19.26
C GLY A 334 -0.16 -2.40 18.38
N ASN A 335 0.62 -3.49 18.40
CA ASN A 335 0.35 -4.79 17.77
C ASN A 335 -0.29 -4.66 16.36
N PRO A 336 0.51 -4.25 15.36
CA PRO A 336 0.01 -3.90 14.04
C PRO A 336 -0.67 -5.08 13.32
N GLY A 337 -0.25 -6.32 13.59
CA GLY A 337 -0.85 -7.54 13.04
C GLY A 337 -2.30 -7.70 13.46
N VAL A 338 -2.61 -7.60 14.76
CA VAL A 338 -3.98 -7.65 15.30
C VAL A 338 -4.83 -6.51 14.73
N LYS A 339 -4.31 -5.28 14.72
CA LYS A 339 -5.05 -4.11 14.19
C LYS A 339 -5.38 -4.27 12.70
N ALA A 340 -4.42 -4.74 11.90
CA ALA A 340 -4.62 -4.97 10.47
C ALA A 340 -5.63 -6.07 10.20
N ALA A 341 -5.58 -7.18 10.95
CA ALA A 341 -6.54 -8.28 10.81
C ALA A 341 -7.97 -7.85 11.19
N LYS A 342 -8.14 -7.11 12.29
CA LYS A 342 -9.45 -6.54 12.69
C LYS A 342 -9.98 -5.57 11.64
N LYS A 343 -9.13 -4.67 11.13
CA LYS A 343 -9.50 -3.73 10.07
C LYS A 343 -9.92 -4.44 8.79
N ALA A 344 -9.15 -5.44 8.36
CA ALA A 344 -9.47 -6.24 7.18
C ALA A 344 -10.81 -6.97 7.33
N ALA A 345 -11.04 -7.61 8.49
CA ALA A 345 -12.28 -8.33 8.78
C ALA A 345 -13.51 -7.41 8.78
N GLY A 346 -13.42 -6.25 9.44
CA GLY A 346 -14.51 -5.27 9.49
C GLY A 346 -14.88 -4.69 8.11
N LEU A 347 -13.94 -4.64 7.17
CA LEU A 347 -14.18 -4.13 5.81
C LEU A 347 -14.79 -5.16 4.86
N THR A 348 -14.84 -6.44 5.25
CA THR A 348 -15.18 -7.56 4.35
C THR A 348 -16.18 -8.54 4.95
N ALA A 349 -16.80 -8.20 6.09
CA ALA A 349 -17.59 -9.14 6.89
C ALA A 349 -16.83 -10.46 7.16
N GLY A 350 -15.49 -10.39 7.24
CA GLY A 350 -14.65 -11.49 7.65
C GLY A 350 -14.63 -11.65 9.17
N ARG A 351 -13.99 -12.71 9.65
CA ARG A 351 -13.74 -12.91 11.10
C ARG A 351 -12.27 -12.76 11.39
N THR A 352 -11.93 -12.34 12.61
CA THR A 352 -10.54 -12.23 13.04
C THR A 352 -10.16 -13.46 13.86
N VAL A 353 -8.99 -14.02 13.60
CA VAL A 353 -8.40 -15.12 14.38
C VAL A 353 -7.04 -14.65 14.88
N ILE A 354 -6.82 -14.69 16.20
CA ILE A 354 -5.59 -14.23 16.85
C ILE A 354 -5.10 -15.35 17.77
N PRO A 355 -3.82 -15.71 17.73
CA PRO A 355 -3.30 -16.73 18.63
C PRO A 355 -3.39 -16.27 20.09
N ASP A 356 -3.88 -17.16 20.93
CA ASP A 356 -3.88 -16.98 22.38
C ASP A 356 -2.67 -17.72 22.99
N PHE A 357 -1.79 -16.95 23.63
CA PHE A 357 -0.65 -17.50 24.38
C PHE A 357 -0.82 -17.27 25.90
N SER A 358 -2.04 -17.09 26.40
CA SER A 358 -2.32 -16.92 27.83
C SER A 358 -1.92 -18.14 28.68
N GLY A 359 -1.81 -19.33 28.06
CA GLY A 359 -1.39 -20.57 28.69
C GLY A 359 0.05 -21.01 28.38
N TYR A 360 0.86 -20.19 27.71
CA TYR A 360 2.28 -20.50 27.48
C TYR A 360 3.13 -19.71 28.48
N GLU A 361 3.74 -20.41 29.44
CA GLU A 361 4.86 -19.86 30.21
C GLU A 361 6.07 -19.73 29.28
N GLU A 362 6.67 -18.54 29.22
CA GLU A 362 7.93 -18.35 28.51
C GLU A 362 8.99 -19.27 29.12
N GLN A 363 9.39 -20.31 28.39
CA GLN A 363 10.68 -20.93 28.66
C GLN A 363 11.73 -19.90 28.28
N ALA A 364 12.22 -19.16 29.27
CA ALA A 364 13.35 -18.27 29.15
C ALA A 364 14.50 -19.06 28.49
N ALA A 365 14.94 -18.56 27.33
CA ALA A 365 16.06 -19.10 26.57
C ALA A 365 17.40 -18.78 27.24
#